data_AF-A0A1F6PE55-F1
#
_entry.id   AF-A0A1F6PE55-F1
#
_cell.length_a   1.000
_cell.length_b   1.000
_cell.length_c   1.000
_cell.angle_alpha   90.00
_cell.angle_beta   90.00
_cell.angle_gamma   90.00
#
_symmetry.space_group_name_H-M   'P 1'
#
loop_
_entity.id
_entity.type
_entity.pdbx_description
1 polymer ?
#
loop_
_entity_poly.entity_id
_entity_poly.type
_entity_poly.pdbx_seq_one_letter_code
_entity_poly.pdbx_strand_id
1 'polypeptide(L)' 'MTKSKSFRLPEGIANKLHEIAESTHRPEKYYVVEALKFYFEEYSDAQIAKDRFEDPQSKIISSEVLRKRLGVYGCLFGRN' A
#
# COMPACT_ATOMS: atom_id res chain seq x y z
N MET A 1 15.57 20.00 -6.34
CA MET A 1 14.66 20.85 -7.14
C MET A 1 13.22 20.53 -6.77
N THR A 2 12.35 21.53 -6.61
CA THR A 2 10.93 21.32 -6.29
C THR A 2 10.06 21.81 -7.46
N LYS A 3 8.90 21.17 -7.68
CA LYS A 3 7.91 21.59 -8.68
C LYS A 3 6.58 21.87 -7.99
N SER A 4 5.91 22.96 -8.36
CA SER A 4 4.56 23.27 -7.86
C SER A 4 3.52 22.46 -8.63
N LYS A 5 2.49 22.00 -7.91
CA LYS A 5 1.29 21.35 -8.44
C LYS A 5 0.09 21.97 -7.73
N SER A 6 -0.96 22.28 -8.49
CA SER A 6 -2.21 22.80 -7.96
C SER A 6 -3.34 21.89 -8.42
N PHE A 7 -4.20 21.49 -7.50
CA PHE A 7 -5.37 20.67 -7.73
C PHE A 7 -6.48 21.12 -6.78
N ARG A 8 -7.74 20.93 -7.19
CA ARG A 8 -8.90 21.21 -6.33
C ARG A 8 -9.23 19.96 -5.51
N LEU A 9 -9.46 20.15 -4.22
CA LEU A 9 -9.89 19.10 -3.30
C LEU A 9 -11.38 19.25 -2.99
N PRO A 10 -12.13 18.15 -2.88
CA PRO A 10 -13.46 18.17 -2.27
C PRO A 10 -13.41 18.78 -0.87
N GLU A 11 -14.42 19.57 -0.52
CA GLU A 11 -14.47 20.33 0.73
C GLU A 11 -14.28 19.43 1.97
N GLY A 12 -14.95 18.28 2.01
CA GLY A 12 -14.81 17.35 3.13
C GLY A 12 -13.39 16.78 3.32
N ILE A 13 -12.59 16.68 2.25
CA ILE A 13 -11.19 16.24 2.33
C ILE A 13 -10.30 17.39 2.80
N ALA A 14 -10.53 18.59 2.27
CA ALA A 14 -9.80 19.79 2.67
C ALA A 14 -10.00 20.09 4.18
N ASN A 15 -11.24 19.99 4.67
CA ASN A 15 -11.55 20.24 6.07
C ASN A 15 -10.87 19.22 6.99
N LYS A 16 -10.91 17.92 6.65
CA LYS A 16 -10.20 16.89 7.41
C LYS A 16 -8.68 17.09 7.43
N LEU A 17 -8.11 17.48 6.29
CA LEU A 17 -6.68 17.78 6.20
C LEU A 17 -6.31 18.94 7.12
N HIS A 18 -7.15 19.97 7.16
CA HIS A 18 -7.00 21.12 8.04
C HIS A 18 -7.08 20.73 9.52
N GLU A 19 -8.10 19.97 9.92
CA GLU A 19 -8.27 19.47 11.30
C GLU A 19 -7.06 18.65 11.79
N ILE A 20 -6.53 17.78 10.93
CA ILE A 20 -5.33 16.97 11.24
C ILE A 20 -4.11 17.88 11.38
N ALA A 21 -3.95 18.86 10.49
CA ALA A 21 -2.85 19.81 10.54
C ALA A 21 -2.86 20.67 11.82
N GLU A 22 -4.04 21.18 12.21
CA GLU A 22 -4.22 21.96 13.42
C GLU A 22 -3.95 21.12 14.68
N SER A 23 -4.58 19.94 14.80
CA SER A 23 -4.43 19.08 15.98
C SER A 23 -2.99 18.64 16.23
N THR A 24 -2.20 18.46 15.18
CA THR A 24 -0.80 18.01 15.25
C THR A 24 0.21 19.14 15.18
N HIS A 25 -0.24 20.38 15.01
CA HIS A 25 0.60 21.58 14.83
C HIS A 25 1.61 21.42 13.68
N ARG A 26 1.21 20.74 12.60
CA ARG A 26 2.04 20.51 11.41
C ARG A 26 1.36 21.11 10.19
N PRO A 27 2.13 21.63 9.22
CA PRO A 27 1.53 22.22 8.01
C PRO A 27 0.83 21.13 7.18
N GLU A 28 -0.31 21.45 6.59
CA GLU A 28 -1.07 20.53 5.71
C GLU A 28 -0.21 19.90 4.61
N LYS A 29 0.74 20.68 4.08
CA LYS A 29 1.72 20.23 3.09
C LYS A 29 2.49 18.97 3.54
N TYR A 30 2.81 18.87 4.83
CA TYR A 30 3.51 17.70 5.37
C TYR A 30 2.71 16.42 5.14
N TYR A 31 1.42 16.44 5.49
CA TYR A 31 0.51 15.32 5.31
C TYR A 31 0.30 14.98 3.83
N VAL A 32 0.13 15.97 2.97
CA VAL A 32 -0.02 15.75 1.53
C VAL A 32 1.23 15.06 0.95
N VAL A 33 2.43 15.52 1.34
CA VAL A 33 3.68 14.93 0.86
C VAL A 33 3.85 13.50 1.36
N GLU A 34 3.61 13.24 2.65
CA GLU A 34 3.72 11.90 3.22
C GLU A 34 2.67 10.93 2.65
N ALA A 35 1.42 11.38 2.50
CA ALA A 35 0.38 10.57 1.88
C ALA A 35 0.72 10.19 0.44
N LEU A 36 1.31 11.11 -0.34
CA LEU A 36 1.75 10.82 -1.70
C LEU A 36 2.94 9.85 -1.73
N LYS A 37 3.92 9.99 -0.84
CA LYS A 37 5.03 9.04 -0.73
C LYS A 37 4.53 7.64 -0.41
N PHE A 38 3.71 7.53 0.63
CA PHE A 38 3.11 6.27 1.05
C PHE A 38 2.27 5.65 -0.06
N TYR A 39 1.44 6.46 -0.73
CA TYR A 39 0.67 5.99 -1.88
C TYR A 39 1.58 5.47 -3.00
N PHE A 40 2.66 6.16 -3.34
CA PHE A 40 3.56 5.70 -4.40
C PHE A 40 4.35 4.45 -4.03
N GLU A 41 4.79 4.32 -2.77
CA GLU A 41 5.46 3.11 -2.28
C GLU A 41 4.52 1.90 -2.37
N GLU A 42 3.34 2.00 -1.76
CA GLU A 42 2.36 0.91 -1.74
C GLU A 42 1.79 0.60 -3.13
N TYR A 43 1.51 1.63 -3.94
CA TYR A 43 0.98 1.44 -5.29
C TYR A 43 2.03 0.81 -6.21
N SER A 44 3.30 1.20 -6.09
CA SER A 44 4.39 0.58 -6.86
C SER A 44 4.51 -0.90 -6.54
N ASP A 45 4.52 -1.26 -5.26
CA ASP A 45 4.59 -2.66 -4.83
C ASP A 45 3.38 -3.47 -5.29
N ALA A 46 2.19 -2.89 -5.19
CA ALA A 46 0.96 -3.52 -5.69
C ALA A 46 0.98 -3.74 -7.21
N GLN A 47 1.49 -2.78 -8.00
CA GLN A 47 1.65 -2.94 -9.44
C GLN A 47 2.67 -4.03 -9.77
N ILE A 48 3.83 -4.07 -9.10
CA ILE A 48 4.83 -5.12 -9.30
C ILE A 48 4.25 -6.51 -8.99
N ALA A 49 3.48 -6.62 -7.90
CA ALA A 49 2.81 -7.87 -7.55
C ALA A 49 1.78 -8.30 -8.60
N LYS A 50 1.01 -7.34 -9.13
CA LYS A 50 0.05 -7.58 -10.21
C LYS A 50 0.75 -8.00 -11.51
N ASP A 51 1.81 -7.32 -11.90
CA ASP A 51 2.59 -7.64 -13.10
C ASP A 51 3.18 -9.06 -13.00
N ARG A 52 3.71 -9.43 -11.83
CA ARG A 52 4.16 -10.82 -11.57
C ARG A 52 3.01 -11.82 -11.65
N PHE A 53 1.82 -11.47 -11.17
CA PHE A 53 0.66 -12.35 -11.19
C PHE A 53 0.13 -12.58 -12.61
N GLU A 54 0.13 -11.54 -13.44
CA GLU A 54 -0.33 -11.60 -14.83
C GLU A 54 0.70 -12.22 -15.79
N ASP A 55 1.98 -12.37 -15.39
CA ASP A 55 3.03 -12.99 -16.19
C ASP A 55 2.74 -14.48 -16.49
N PRO A 56 2.47 -14.86 -17.76
CA PRO A 56 2.20 -16.24 -18.14
C PRO A 56 3.39 -17.19 -17.98
N GLN A 57 4.62 -16.65 -17.87
CA GLN A 57 5.83 -17.44 -17.64
C GLN A 57 6.11 -17.68 -16.15
N SER A 58 5.29 -17.10 -15.25
CA SER A 58 5.47 -17.30 -13.81
C SER A 58 5.23 -18.76 -13.42
N LYS A 59 6.20 -19.31 -12.68
CA LYS A 59 6.13 -20.70 -12.17
C LYS A 59 5.06 -20.79 -11.10
N ILE A 60 3.91 -21.37 -11.46
CA ILE A 60 2.83 -21.68 -10.53
C ILE A 60 3.23 -22.93 -9.73
N ILE A 61 3.17 -22.83 -8.40
CA ILE A 61 3.37 -23.97 -7.50
C ILE A 61 2.06 -24.27 -6.78
N SER A 62 1.83 -25.54 -6.43
CA SER A 62 0.64 -25.92 -5.65
C SER A 62 0.67 -25.29 -4.25
N SER A 63 -0.50 -25.13 -3.65
CA SER A 63 -0.65 -24.68 -2.26
C SER A 63 0.13 -25.58 -1.29
N GLU A 64 0.19 -26.87 -1.58
CA GLU A 64 1.01 -27.85 -0.88
C GLU A 64 2.50 -27.54 -1.00
N VAL A 65 3.05 -27.26 -2.17
CA VAL A 65 4.48 -26.89 -2.29
C VAL A 65 4.78 -25.53 -1.64
N LEU A 66 3.86 -24.57 -1.77
CA LEU A 66 3.99 -23.22 -1.18
C LEU A 66 4.08 -23.28 0.35
N ARG A 67 3.15 -24.00 1.01
CA ARG A 67 3.14 -24.15 2.46
C ARG A 67 4.44 -24.78 2.98
N LYS A 68 5.06 -25.68 2.18
CA LYS A 68 6.29 -26.41 2.55
C LYS A 68 7.47 -25.45 2.53
N ARG A 69 7.53 -24.58 1.51
CA ARG A 69 8.55 -23.52 1.38
C ARG A 69 8.43 -22.45 2.46
N LEU A 70 7.21 -22.12 2.86
CA LEU A 70 6.95 -21.12 3.91
C LEU A 70 7.11 -21.66 5.33
N GLY A 71 7.38 -22.96 5.51
CA GLY A 71 7.53 -23.57 6.83
C GLY A 71 6.23 -23.67 7.65
N VAL A 72 5.06 -23.50 7.01
CA VAL A 72 3.74 -23.53 7.67
C VAL A 72 3.05 -24.89 7.58
N TYR A 73 3.78 -25.95 7.23
CA TYR A 73 3.31 -27.34 7.29
C TYR A 73 3.15 -27.76 8.74
N GLY A 74 1.98 -27.53 9.32
CA GLY A 74 1.66 -28.06 10.64
C GLY A 74 0.49 -27.42 11.37
N CYS A 75 0.07 -26.21 11.00
CA CYS A 75 -0.95 -25.49 11.78
C CYS A 75 -2.40 -25.63 11.29
N LEU A 76 -2.69 -26.35 10.22
CA LEU A 76 -4.06 -26.54 9.73
C LEU A 76 -4.34 -28.01 9.49
N PHE A 77 -4.52 -28.76 10.57
CA PHE A 77 -5.61 -29.71 10.75
C PHE A 77 -5.55 -30.19 12.20
N GLY A 78 -6.28 -29.49 13.07
CA GLY A 78 -6.54 -29.98 14.40
C GLY A 78 -7.28 -31.32 14.33
N ARG A 79 -6.70 -32.30 15.02
CA ARG A 79 -7.32 -33.45 15.69
C ARG A 79 -8.35 -34.26 14.89
N ASN A 80 -8.01 -35.52 14.64
CA ASN A 80 -8.83 -36.61 15.13
C ASN A 80 -7.97 -37.41 16.11
#